data_AF-A0A4V3UWV1-F1
#
_entry.id   AF-A0A4V3UWV1-F1
#
_cell.length_a   1.000
_cell.length_b   1.000
_cell.length_c   1.000
_cell.angle_alpha   90.00
_cell.angle_beta   90.00
_cell.angle_gamma   90.00
#
_symmetry.space_group_name_H-M   'P 1'
#
loop_
_entity.id
_entity.type
_entity.pdbx_description
1 polymer ?
#
loop_
_entity_poly.entity_id
_entity_poly.type
_entity_poly.pdbx_seq_one_letter_code
_entity_poly.pdbx_strand_id
1 'polypeptide(L)'
;MKKIFVIVAITLLAGCSTQASRMANCQAQGISKDTCYLAEQNRQTGIQNAALKQAMENAASQYGQATKKVIHAKIKGIDIKIFPGDKQGYIEGTAAYLDEDNADAQVYRKGIFTAIYYKRTHKLVLMRNGQIYGRATT
;
A
#
# COMPACT_ATOMS: atom_id res chain seq x y z
N MET A 1 -27.34 29.10 17.50
CA MET A 1 -26.03 28.63 17.01
C MET A 1 -26.07 27.48 16.00
N LYS A 2 -27.08 26.59 16.02
CA LYS A 2 -27.21 25.45 15.07
C LYS A 2 -27.59 25.81 13.62
N LYS A 3 -28.16 27.00 13.38
CA LYS A 3 -28.61 27.46 12.04
C LYS A 3 -27.48 28.00 11.14
N ILE A 4 -26.32 28.33 11.72
CA ILE A 4 -25.20 28.94 10.96
C ILE A 4 -24.46 27.87 10.15
N PHE A 5 -24.32 26.64 10.68
CA PHE A 5 -23.62 25.54 10.00
C PHE A 5 -24.29 25.07 8.70
N VAL A 6 -25.62 25.16 8.60
CA VAL A 6 -26.37 24.76 7.40
C VAL A 6 -26.15 25.74 6.25
N ILE A 7 -26.00 27.04 6.54
CA ILE A 7 -25.81 28.08 5.52
C ILE A 7 -24.42 27.94 4.88
N VAL A 8 -23.39 27.63 5.66
CA VAL A 8 -22.02 27.44 5.16
C VAL A 8 -21.93 26.23 4.21
N ALA A 9 -22.62 25.13 4.53
CA ALA A 9 -22.63 23.94 3.67
C ALA A 9 -23.26 24.20 2.29
N ILE A 10 -24.30 25.04 2.21
CA ILE A 10 -24.97 25.37 0.93
C ILE A 10 -24.10 26.29 0.07
N THR A 11 -23.31 27.19 0.66
CA THR A 11 -22.41 28.08 -0.09
C THR A 11 -21.24 27.36 -0.76
N LEU A 12 -20.83 26.19 -0.25
CA LEU A 12 -19.76 25.37 -0.84
C LEU A 12 -20.19 24.64 -2.12
N LEU A 13 -21.50 24.45 -2.36
CA LEU A 13 -22.02 23.82 -3.58
C LEU A 13 -22.24 24.80 -4.73
N ALA A 14 -22.16 26.11 -4.50
CA ALA A 14 -22.31 27.13 -5.55
C ALA A 14 -21.14 27.15 -6.56
N GLY A 15 -20.07 26.41 -6.31
CA GLY A 15 -18.91 26.27 -7.21
C GLY A 15 -19.06 25.21 -8.31
N CYS A 16 -20.10 24.38 -8.28
CA CYS A 16 -20.35 23.35 -9.29
C CYS A 16 -21.05 23.94 -10.52
N SER A 17 -20.38 24.83 -11.27
CA SER A 17 -20.92 25.27 -12.55
C SER A 17 -20.83 24.13 -13.57
N THR A 18 -21.95 23.84 -14.23
CA THR A 18 -22.01 22.81 -15.28
C THR A 18 -21.20 23.24 -16.51
N GLN A 19 -20.81 22.28 -17.35
CA GLN A 19 -20.12 22.57 -18.60
C GLN A 19 -20.91 23.55 -19.48
N ALA A 20 -22.24 23.39 -19.55
CA ALA A 20 -23.13 24.27 -20.30
C ALA A 20 -23.07 25.73 -19.82
N SER A 21 -23.11 25.96 -18.50
CA SER A 21 -23.02 27.31 -17.93
C SER A 21 -21.66 27.98 -18.18
N ARG A 22 -20.56 27.22 -18.18
CA ARG A 22 -19.22 27.76 -18.48
C ARG A 22 -19.08 28.15 -19.94
N MET A 23 -19.60 27.32 -20.86
CA MET A 23 -19.60 27.63 -22.29
C MET A 23 -20.44 28.87 -22.60
N ALA A 24 -21.64 28.97 -22.01
CA ALA A 24 -22.52 30.14 -22.19
C ALA A 24 -21.87 31.44 -21.69
N ASN A 25 -21.23 31.41 -20.51
CA ASN A 25 -20.51 32.58 -19.98
C ASN A 25 -19.29 32.95 -20.84
N CYS A 26 -18.56 31.96 -21.37
CA CYS A 26 -17.43 32.22 -22.26
C CYS A 26 -17.89 32.87 -23.57
N GLN A 27 -18.99 32.38 -24.17
CA GLN A 27 -19.57 33.00 -25.37
C GLN A 27 -20.13 34.40 -25.08
N ALA A 28 -20.72 34.62 -23.90
CA ALA A 28 -21.23 35.93 -23.46
C ALA A 28 -20.13 36.99 -23.30
N GLN A 29 -18.87 36.58 -23.15
CA GLN A 29 -17.70 37.48 -23.16
C GLN A 29 -17.23 37.84 -24.59
N GLY A 30 -17.96 37.43 -25.63
CA GLY A 30 -17.61 37.68 -27.03
C GLY A 30 -16.55 36.73 -27.58
N ILE A 31 -16.22 35.65 -26.87
CA ILE A 31 -15.25 34.65 -27.30
C ILE A 31 -15.93 33.66 -28.27
N SER A 32 -15.21 33.26 -29.32
CA SER A 32 -15.74 32.29 -30.29
C SER A 32 -16.07 30.95 -29.63
N LYS A 33 -17.09 30.25 -30.15
CA LYS A 33 -17.52 28.94 -29.65
C LYS A 33 -16.38 27.92 -29.63
N ASP A 34 -15.53 27.93 -30.64
CA ASP A 34 -14.41 26.99 -30.78
C ASP A 34 -13.34 27.25 -29.73
N THR A 35 -13.02 28.53 -29.46
CA THR A 35 -12.09 28.91 -28.40
C THR A 35 -12.63 28.53 -27.02
N CYS A 36 -13.94 28.72 -26.78
CA CYS A 36 -14.58 28.29 -25.54
C CYS A 36 -14.56 26.76 -25.37
N TYR A 37 -14.73 26.01 -26.47
CA TYR A 37 -14.68 24.55 -26.46
C TYR A 37 -13.26 24.04 -26.14
N LEU A 38 -12.24 24.61 -26.77
CA LEU A 38 -10.83 24.31 -26.50
C LEU A 38 -10.46 24.61 -25.04
N ALA A 39 -10.89 25.75 -24.51
CA ALA A 39 -10.63 26.13 -23.12
C ALA A 39 -11.25 25.12 -22.13
N GLU A 40 -12.48 24.69 -22.38
CA GLU A 40 -13.15 23.70 -21.52
C GLU A 40 -12.55 22.30 -21.65
N GLN A 41 -12.13 21.89 -22.85
CA GLN A 41 -11.40 20.65 -23.05
C GLN A 41 -10.09 20.65 -22.25
N ASN A 42 -9.30 21.72 -22.34
CA ASN A 42 -8.08 21.89 -21.54
C ASN A 42 -8.35 21.85 -20.04
N ARG A 43 -9.45 22.45 -19.58
CA ARG A 43 -9.88 22.39 -18.18
C ARG A 43 -10.19 20.97 -17.74
N GLN A 44 -10.93 20.21 -18.55
CA GLN A 44 -11.24 18.80 -18.27
C GLN A 44 -9.98 17.94 -18.23
N THR A 45 -9.07 18.12 -19.19
CA THR A 45 -7.78 17.43 -19.20
C THR A 45 -6.96 17.77 -17.96
N GLY A 46 -6.92 19.04 -17.55
CA GLY A 46 -6.25 19.45 -16.32
C GLY A 46 -6.82 18.78 -15.06
N ILE A 47 -8.15 18.66 -14.96
CA ILE A 47 -8.82 17.97 -13.85
C ILE A 47 -8.51 16.48 -13.86
N GLN A 48 -8.56 15.82 -15.02
CA GLN A 48 -8.23 14.40 -15.15
C GLN A 48 -6.78 14.14 -14.75
N ASN A 49 -5.84 14.97 -15.19
CA ASN A 49 -4.43 14.84 -14.83
C ASN A 49 -4.20 15.04 -13.32
N ALA A 50 -4.90 16.01 -12.71
CA ALA A 50 -4.83 16.21 -11.25
C ALA A 50 -5.42 15.02 -10.48
N ALA A 51 -6.56 14.49 -10.93
CA ALA A 51 -7.19 13.32 -10.34
C ALA A 51 -6.31 12.07 -10.47
N LEU A 52 -5.69 11.85 -11.64
CA LEU A 52 -4.74 10.77 -11.86
C LEU A 52 -3.52 10.89 -10.94
N LYS A 53 -2.97 12.10 -10.79
CA LYS A 53 -1.84 12.35 -9.89
C LYS A 53 -2.20 12.04 -8.43
N GLN A 54 -3.35 12.52 -7.96
CA GLN A 54 -3.84 12.22 -6.61
C GLN A 54 -4.11 10.73 -6.42
N ALA A 55 -4.70 10.05 -7.40
CA ALA A 55 -4.92 8.61 -7.35
C ALA A 55 -3.58 7.86 -7.26
N MET A 56 -2.56 8.28 -8.00
CA MET A 56 -1.23 7.70 -7.96
C MET A 56 -0.52 7.96 -6.63
N GLU A 57 -0.61 9.16 -6.06
CA GLU A 57 -0.05 9.50 -4.74
C GLU A 57 -0.74 8.69 -3.62
N ASN A 58 -2.07 8.59 -3.66
CA ASN A 58 -2.83 7.78 -2.72
C ASN A 58 -2.51 6.28 -2.87
N ALA A 59 -2.34 5.79 -4.10
CA ALA A 59 -1.89 4.43 -4.34
C ALA A 59 -0.47 4.22 -3.80
N ALA A 60 0.46 5.14 -4.06
CA ALA A 60 1.84 5.06 -3.57
C ALA A 60 1.90 5.05 -2.03
N SER A 61 1.03 5.80 -1.35
CA SER A 61 0.93 5.76 0.13
C SER A 61 0.48 4.39 0.64
N GLN A 62 -0.43 3.71 -0.05
CA GLN A 62 -0.84 2.34 0.28
C GLN A 62 0.27 1.31 0.02
N TYR A 63 1.02 1.46 -1.08
CA TYR A 63 2.17 0.60 -1.37
C TYR A 63 3.35 0.82 -0.41
N GLY A 64 3.57 2.06 0.06
CA GLY A 64 4.61 2.38 1.03
C GLY A 64 4.29 1.92 2.46
N GLN A 65 3.01 1.80 2.82
CA GLN A 65 2.56 1.30 4.12
C GLN A 65 2.50 -0.24 4.20
N ALA A 66 2.55 -0.93 3.07
CA ALA A 66 2.79 -2.37 3.03
C ALA A 66 4.29 -2.68 3.19
N THR A 67 4.94 -2.15 4.24
CA THR A 67 6.24 -2.68 4.68
C THR A 67 6.03 -4.14 5.04
N LYS A 68 6.32 -5.04 4.10
CA LYS A 68 6.23 -6.48 4.31
C LYS A 68 7.09 -6.81 5.51
N LYS A 69 6.46 -7.25 6.60
CA LYS A 69 7.15 -7.58 7.86
C LYS A 69 8.26 -8.58 7.54
N VAL A 70 9.51 -8.17 7.69
CA VAL A 70 10.66 -9.06 7.52
C VAL A 70 11.09 -9.52 8.90
N ILE A 71 11.10 -10.84 9.09
CA ILE A 71 11.62 -11.47 10.30
C ILE A 71 13.07 -11.80 10.04
N HIS A 72 13.98 -11.11 10.70
CA HIS A 72 15.42 -11.35 10.58
C HIS A 72 16.00 -11.70 11.95
N ALA A 73 16.60 -12.88 12.07
CA ALA A 73 17.29 -13.29 13.27
C ALA A 73 18.59 -14.03 12.94
N LYS A 74 19.58 -13.85 13.80
CA LYS A 74 20.83 -14.62 13.77
C LYS A 74 20.88 -15.54 14.98
N ILE A 75 20.90 -16.84 14.76
CA ILE A 75 20.94 -17.85 15.82
C ILE A 75 22.28 -18.60 15.73
N LYS A 76 23.15 -18.40 16.72
CA LYS A 76 24.47 -19.07 16.81
C LYS A 76 25.29 -19.00 15.51
N GLY A 77 25.26 -17.83 14.85
CA GLY A 77 25.99 -17.58 13.60
C GLY A 77 25.18 -17.81 12.31
N ILE A 78 24.04 -18.49 12.38
CA ILE A 78 23.19 -18.80 11.22
C ILE A 78 22.20 -17.65 11.01
N ASP A 79 22.24 -17.06 9.81
CA ASP A 79 21.34 -15.97 9.40
C ASP A 79 20.00 -16.54 8.91
N ILE A 80 18.88 -16.03 9.41
CA ILE A 80 17.54 -16.47 9.00
C ILE A 80 16.71 -15.25 8.66
N LYS A 81 16.19 -15.21 7.43
CA LYS A 81 15.29 -14.15 6.94
C LYS A 81 14.00 -14.77 6.46
N ILE A 82 12.88 -14.37 7.05
CA ILE A 82 11.55 -14.85 6.68
C ILE A 82 10.69 -13.66 6.28
N PHE A 83 9.99 -13.80 5.16
CA PHE A 83 8.99 -12.88 4.64
C PHE A 83 7.63 -13.55 4.77
N PRO A 84 6.92 -13.41 5.91
CA PRO A 84 5.68 -14.15 6.20
C PRO A 84 4.57 -13.86 5.19
N GLY A 85 4.49 -12.61 4.71
CA GLY A 85 3.50 -12.19 3.71
C GLY A 85 3.74 -12.79 2.32
N ASP A 86 5.01 -13.00 1.96
CA ASP A 86 5.41 -13.57 0.67
C ASP A 86 5.62 -15.08 0.73
N LYS A 87 5.47 -15.68 1.92
CA LYS A 87 5.71 -17.10 2.16
C LYS A 87 7.13 -17.56 1.77
N GLN A 88 8.09 -16.64 1.79
CA GLN A 88 9.49 -16.90 1.46
C GLN A 88 10.37 -16.93 2.71
N GLY A 89 11.35 -17.82 2.74
CA GLY A 89 12.33 -17.92 3.81
C GLY A 89 13.72 -18.20 3.26
N TYR A 90 14.73 -17.68 3.94
CA TYR A 90 16.14 -17.83 3.60
C TYR A 90 16.91 -18.23 4.86
N ILE A 91 17.74 -19.26 4.74
CA ILE A 91 18.65 -19.72 5.78
C ILE A 91 20.07 -19.61 5.20
N GLU A 92 20.89 -18.75 5.80
CA GLU A 92 22.22 -18.35 5.34
C GLU A 92 22.22 -17.84 3.89
N GLY A 93 21.22 -17.02 3.55
CA GLY A 93 21.06 -16.46 2.21
C GLY A 93 20.60 -17.46 1.14
N THR A 94 20.47 -18.75 1.44
CA THR A 94 19.88 -19.73 0.52
C THR A 94 18.39 -19.86 0.77
N ALA A 95 17.60 -19.94 -0.30
CA ALA A 95 16.16 -20.19 -0.20
C ALA A 95 15.87 -21.49 0.58
N ALA A 96 14.99 -21.38 1.58
CA ALA A 96 14.44 -22.50 2.32
C ALA A 96 13.01 -22.76 1.83
N TYR A 97 12.65 -24.02 1.66
CA TYR A 97 11.29 -24.35 1.23
C TYR A 97 10.33 -24.22 2.42
N LEU A 98 9.11 -23.75 2.14
CA LEU A 98 8.03 -23.69 3.12
C LEU A 98 7.44 -25.10 3.25
N ASP A 99 7.62 -25.70 4.42
CA ASP A 99 7.12 -27.04 4.75
C ASP A 99 5.69 -26.98 5.31
N GLU A 100 5.42 -26.00 6.18
CA GLU A 100 4.12 -25.82 6.82
C GLU A 100 3.75 -24.33 6.94
N ASP A 101 2.46 -24.03 6.76
CA ASP A 101 1.89 -22.69 6.91
C ASP A 101 0.52 -22.78 7.59
N ASN A 102 0.51 -22.59 8.91
CA ASN A 102 -0.68 -22.65 9.74
C ASN A 102 -1.00 -21.29 10.37
N ALA A 103 -2.15 -21.15 11.03
CA ALA A 103 -2.51 -19.91 11.72
C ALA A 103 -1.48 -19.50 12.79
N ASP A 104 -0.85 -20.48 13.45
CA ASP A 104 0.09 -20.24 14.55
C ASP A 104 1.55 -20.16 14.13
N ALA A 105 1.96 -20.82 13.04
CA ALA A 105 3.36 -20.96 12.68
C ALA A 105 3.61 -21.14 11.18
N GLN A 106 4.83 -20.77 10.76
CA GLN A 106 5.41 -21.08 9.45
C GLN A 106 6.71 -21.84 9.64
N VAL A 107 6.89 -22.93 8.91
CA VAL A 107 8.07 -23.80 9.01
C VAL A 107 8.83 -23.78 7.69
N TYR A 108 10.10 -23.40 7.73
CA TYR A 108 10.99 -23.37 6.59
C TYR A 108 12.10 -24.40 6.76
N ARG A 109 12.39 -25.19 5.74
CA ARG A 109 13.44 -26.21 5.81
C ARG A 109 14.48 -26.02 4.71
N LYS A 110 15.74 -26.22 5.06
CA LYS A 110 16.91 -26.23 4.17
C LYS A 110 17.84 -27.34 4.62
N GLY A 111 17.81 -28.47 3.92
CA GLY A 111 18.61 -29.65 4.28
C GLY A 111 18.37 -30.05 5.74
N ILE A 112 19.42 -29.99 6.55
CA ILE A 112 19.38 -30.33 7.98
C ILE A 112 18.78 -29.25 8.89
N PHE A 113 18.58 -28.04 8.36
CA PHE A 113 18.08 -26.91 9.12
C PHE A 113 16.58 -26.74 8.95
N THR A 114 15.87 -26.56 10.06
CA THR A 114 14.44 -26.24 10.06
C THR A 114 14.22 -24.99 10.91
N ALA A 115 13.72 -23.91 10.31
CA ALA A 115 13.38 -22.68 10.99
C ALA A 115 11.86 -22.59 11.19
N ILE A 116 11.41 -22.48 12.43
CA ILE A 116 9.99 -22.39 12.82
C ILE A 116 9.73 -20.97 13.31
N TYR A 117 8.92 -20.22 12.59
CA TYR A 117 8.44 -18.90 12.97
C TYR A 117 7.02 -18.99 13.55
N TYR A 118 6.88 -18.68 14.84
CA TYR A 118 5.58 -18.60 15.50
C TYR A 118 4.96 -17.22 15.29
N LYS A 119 3.86 -17.16 14.53
CA LYS A 119 3.16 -15.92 14.16
C LYS A 119 2.61 -15.17 15.36
N ARG A 120 2.09 -15.89 16.36
CA ARG A 120 1.45 -15.32 17.56
C ARG A 120 2.44 -14.78 18.60
N THR A 121 3.58 -15.45 18.78
CA THR A 121 4.55 -15.11 19.83
C THR A 121 5.77 -14.36 19.30
N HIS A 122 5.88 -14.20 17.98
CA HIS A 122 7.03 -13.64 17.27
C HIS A 122 8.36 -14.28 17.69
N LYS A 123 8.33 -15.60 17.92
CA LYS A 123 9.51 -16.39 18.25
C LYS A 123 9.96 -17.17 17.03
N LEU A 124 11.27 -17.22 16.84
CA LEU A 124 11.93 -18.02 15.82
C LEU A 124 12.73 -19.13 16.51
N VAL A 125 12.49 -20.38 16.10
CA VAL A 125 13.25 -21.54 16.58
C VAL A 125 14.01 -22.14 15.40
N LEU A 126 15.31 -22.33 15.56
CA LEU A 126 16.12 -23.05 14.59
C LEU A 126 16.42 -24.44 15.11
N MET A 127 16.13 -25.44 14.30
CA MET A 127 16.49 -26.84 14.52
C MET A 127 17.59 -27.24 13.55
N ARG A 128 18.47 -28.14 14.00
CA ARG A 128 19.50 -28.80 13.20
C ARG A 128 19.40 -30.29 13.46
N ASN A 129 19.23 -31.10 12.41
CA ASN A 129 19.05 -32.56 12.53
C ASN A 129 17.93 -32.97 13.52
N GLY A 130 16.79 -32.26 13.49
CA GLY A 130 15.68 -32.54 14.40
C GLY A 130 15.86 -32.10 15.85
N GLN A 131 17.03 -31.55 16.22
CA GLN A 131 17.31 -31.02 17.55
C GLN A 131 17.24 -29.49 17.56
N ILE A 132 16.75 -28.90 18.65
CA ILE A 132 16.71 -27.44 18.78
C ILE A 132 18.14 -26.90 18.88
N TYR A 133 18.56 -26.18 17.85
CA TYR A 133 19.88 -25.58 17.78
C TYR A 133 19.91 -24.24 18.51
N GLY A 134 18.84 -23.46 18.43
CA GLY A 134 18.67 -22.22 19.20
C GLY A 134 17.32 -21.54 18.98
N ARG A 135 17.10 -20.45 19.72
CA ARG A 135 15.87 -19.67 19.67
C ARG A 135 16.21 -18.19 19.63
N ALA A 136 15.40 -17.41 18.94
CA ALA A 136 15.45 -15.95 18.93
C ALA A 136 14.02 -15.39 19.07
N THR A 137 13.92 -14.21 19.65
CA THR A 137 12.70 -13.41 19.63
C THR A 137 12.90 -12.33 18.57
N THR A 138 11.92 -12.14 17.70
CA THR A 138 11.98 -11.27 16.50
C THR A 138 10.91 -10.20 16.52
#